data_AF-A0A1B9LTH1-F1
#
_entry.id   AF-A0A1B9LTH1-F1
#
_cell.length_a   1.000
_cell.length_b   1.000
_cell.length_c   1.000
_cell.angle_alpha   90.00
_cell.angle_beta   90.00
_cell.angle_gamma   90.00
#
_symmetry.space_group_name_H-M   'P 1'
#
loop_
_entity.id
_entity.type
_entity.pdbx_description
1 polymer ?
#
loop_
_entity_poly.entity_id
_entity_poly.type
_entity_poly.pdbx_seq_one_letter_code
_entity_poly.pdbx_strand_id
1 'polypeptide(L)'
;MNIRKTKLTPYHRQEIWRLYHKEKITITDLAKRFMVSRPTIYSVLKKARLNLFVPLTSKNKRYKTISYGIKHLVKIEKSIEDKLRRQAKLYNKTNPDEMLHVGTKYLPLPKNKTK
;
A
#
# COMPACT_ATOMS: atom_id res chain seq x y z
N MET A 1 -1.60 3.79 -15.93
CA MET A 1 -1.21 5.07 -15.25
C MET A 1 -2.24 5.35 -14.16
N ASN A 2 -1.85 5.45 -12.89
CA ASN A 2 -2.81 5.57 -11.77
C ASN A 2 -3.26 7.04 -11.64
N ILE A 3 -4.24 7.44 -12.45
CA ILE A 3 -4.74 8.81 -12.49
C ILE A 3 -5.77 8.97 -11.37
N ARG A 4 -5.29 9.15 -10.13
CA ARG A 4 -6.11 9.84 -9.12
C ARG A 4 -6.54 11.17 -9.75
N LYS A 5 -7.85 11.48 -9.77
CA LYS A 5 -8.44 12.64 -10.46
C LYS A 5 -7.88 13.97 -9.92
N THR A 6 -6.67 14.35 -10.32
CA THR A 6 -6.06 15.64 -9.96
C THR A 6 -6.45 16.69 -10.98
N LYS A 7 -7.03 17.81 -10.52
CA LYS A 7 -7.43 18.95 -11.37
C LYS A 7 -6.29 19.52 -12.24
N LEU A 8 -5.04 19.35 -11.81
CA LEU A 8 -3.85 19.81 -12.53
C LEU A 8 -3.05 18.63 -13.09
N THR A 9 -2.88 18.61 -14.41
CA THR A 9 -2.00 17.68 -15.13
C THR A 9 -0.51 18.06 -14.91
N PRO A 10 0.44 17.16 -15.18
CA PRO A 10 1.87 17.50 -15.16
C PRO A 10 2.22 18.71 -16.04
N TYR A 11 1.61 18.78 -17.23
CA TYR A 11 1.78 19.90 -18.16
C TYR A 11 1.32 21.23 -17.56
N HIS A 12 0.16 21.25 -16.89
CA HIS A 12 -0.31 22.47 -16.23
C HIS A 12 0.66 22.93 -15.13
N ARG A 13 1.29 22.00 -14.40
CA ARG A 13 2.26 22.34 -13.34
C ARG A 13 3.55 22.92 -13.90
N GLN A 14 4.02 22.41 -15.04
CA GLN A 14 5.16 22.97 -15.77
C GLN A 14 4.83 24.36 -16.30
N GLU A 15 3.63 24.54 -16.84
CA GLU A 15 3.19 25.83 -17.36
C GLU A 15 3.04 26.88 -16.23
N ILE A 16 2.44 26.51 -15.09
CA ILE A 16 2.40 27.36 -13.90
C ILE A 16 3.82 27.82 -13.49
N TRP A 17 4.80 26.91 -13.53
CA TRP A 17 6.18 27.23 -13.21
C TRP A 17 6.82 28.19 -14.22
N ARG A 18 6.60 27.96 -15.53
CA ARG A 18 7.07 28.82 -16.61
C ARG A 18 6.50 30.24 -16.49
N LEU A 19 5.18 30.34 -16.33
CA LEU A 19 4.45 31.60 -16.18
C LEU A 19 4.90 32.38 -14.93
N TYR A 20 5.12 31.69 -13.82
CA TYR A 20 5.59 32.33 -12.58
C TYR A 20 7.03 32.84 -12.68
N HIS A 21 7.94 32.07 -13.30
CA HIS A 21 9.35 32.44 -13.37
C HIS A 21 9.70 33.40 -14.52
N LYS A 22 9.20 33.14 -15.73
CA LYS A 22 9.50 33.92 -16.94
C LYS A 22 8.61 35.16 -17.06
N GLU A 23 7.29 34.98 -16.96
CA GLU A 23 6.32 36.05 -17.19
C GLU A 23 5.95 36.81 -15.91
N LYS A 24 6.47 36.37 -14.74
CA LYS A 24 6.26 37.01 -13.42
C LYS A 24 4.79 37.23 -13.06
N ILE A 25 3.91 36.36 -13.55
CA ILE A 25 2.46 36.45 -13.30
C ILE A 25 2.17 36.23 -11.81
N THR A 26 1.20 36.99 -11.28
CA THR A 26 0.82 36.90 -9.87
C THR A 26 0.14 35.56 -9.55
N ILE A 27 0.24 35.15 -8.28
CA ILE A 27 -0.39 33.91 -7.79
C ILE A 27 -1.91 33.97 -7.92
N THR A 28 -2.50 35.14 -7.78
CA THR A 28 -3.95 35.36 -7.91
C THR A 28 -4.40 35.10 -9.35
N ASP A 29 -3.64 35.59 -10.34
CA ASP A 29 -4.00 35.41 -11.75
C ASP A 29 -3.76 33.97 -12.20
N LEU A 30 -2.71 33.31 -11.72
CA LEU A 30 -2.49 31.88 -11.92
C LEU A 30 -3.66 31.05 -11.36
N ALA A 31 -4.13 31.37 -10.17
CA ALA A 31 -5.26 30.67 -9.56
C ALA A 31 -6.54 30.81 -10.40
N LYS A 32 -6.83 32.01 -10.90
CA LYS A 32 -7.95 32.28 -11.82
C LYS A 32 -7.80 31.52 -13.13
N ARG A 33 -6.64 31.63 -13.80
CA ARG A 33 -6.36 31.01 -15.11
C ARG A 33 -6.49 29.49 -15.10
N PHE A 34 -6.03 28.84 -14.02
CA PHE A 34 -6.08 27.38 -13.91
C PHE A 34 -7.30 26.86 -13.12
N MET A 35 -8.24 27.73 -12.74
CA MET A 35 -9.45 27.38 -11.98
C MET A 35 -9.15 26.57 -10.71
N VAL A 36 -8.10 26.96 -9.98
CA VAL A 36 -7.66 26.31 -8.74
C VAL A 36 -7.54 27.31 -7.62
N SER A 37 -7.59 26.82 -6.38
CA SER A 37 -7.37 27.65 -5.21
C SER A 37 -5.93 28.16 -5.14
N ARG A 38 -5.71 29.35 -4.58
CA ARG A 38 -4.35 29.90 -4.31
C ARG A 38 -3.47 28.92 -3.52
N PRO A 39 -3.95 28.23 -2.45
CA PRO A 39 -3.19 27.19 -1.77
C PRO A 39 -2.68 26.08 -2.69
N THR A 40 -3.46 25.70 -3.70
CA THR A 40 -3.04 24.71 -4.69
C THR A 40 -1.85 25.22 -5.51
N ILE A 41 -1.87 26.49 -5.95
CA ILE A 41 -0.75 27.11 -6.67
C ILE A 41 0.50 27.15 -5.78
N TYR A 42 0.38 27.57 -4.51
CA TYR A 42 1.51 27.55 -3.57
C TYR A 42 2.10 26.14 -3.41
N SER A 43 1.26 25.10 -3.27
CA SER A 43 1.74 23.72 -3.19
C SER A 43 2.42 23.26 -4.48
N VAL A 44 1.92 23.68 -5.64
CA VAL A 44 2.51 23.35 -6.95
C VAL A 44 3.87 24.02 -7.10
N LEU A 45 3.98 25.32 -6.80
CA LEU A 45 5.26 26.04 -6.85
C LEU A 45 6.28 25.44 -5.88
N LYS A 46 5.86 25.08 -4.65
CA LYS A 46 6.73 24.40 -3.67
C LYS A 46 7.29 23.08 -4.23
N LYS A 47 6.48 22.29 -4.95
CA LYS A 47 6.90 21.03 -5.57
C LYS A 47 7.73 21.24 -6.84
N ALA A 48 7.38 22.25 -7.65
CA ALA A 48 8.08 22.62 -8.87
C ALA A 48 9.51 23.09 -8.58
N ARG A 49 9.76 23.75 -7.44
CA ARG A 49 11.12 24.04 -6.93
C ARG A 49 11.99 22.79 -6.79
N LEU A 50 11.38 21.63 -6.56
CA LEU A 50 12.05 20.33 -6.44
C LEU A 50 11.99 19.52 -7.75
N ASN A 51 11.60 20.15 -8.87
CA ASN A 51 11.36 19.51 -10.17
C ASN A 51 10.28 18.39 -10.12
N LEU A 52 9.37 18.42 -9.14
CA LEU A 52 8.32 17.42 -8.97
C LEU A 52 7.02 17.83 -9.67
N PHE A 53 6.94 17.57 -10.97
CA PHE A 53 5.74 17.88 -11.79
C PHE A 53 4.78 16.70 -11.92
N VAL A 54 5.24 15.47 -11.74
CA VAL A 54 4.42 14.26 -11.86
C VAL A 54 3.72 13.95 -10.52
N PRO A 55 2.47 13.41 -10.54
CA PRO A 55 1.83 12.93 -9.31
C PRO A 55 2.73 11.94 -8.56
N LEU A 56 3.02 12.24 -7.30
CA LEU A 56 3.77 11.35 -6.43
C LEU A 56 2.93 10.14 -6.06
N THR A 57 3.51 8.94 -6.17
CA THR A 57 2.90 7.73 -5.61
C THR A 57 3.21 7.64 -4.12
N SER A 58 2.23 7.36 -3.27
CA SER A 58 2.42 7.19 -1.83
C SER A 58 3.18 5.92 -1.43
N LYS A 59 3.59 5.10 -2.41
CA LYS A 59 4.34 3.86 -2.15
C LYS A 59 5.81 4.22 -1.86
N ASN A 60 6.24 3.96 -0.64
CA ASN A 60 7.65 4.11 -0.24
C ASN A 60 8.54 3.24 -1.15
N LYS A 61 9.64 3.83 -1.67
CA LYS A 61 10.63 3.13 -2.52
C LYS A 61 11.12 1.84 -1.87
N ARG A 62 11.27 1.80 -0.53
CA ARG A 62 11.65 0.62 0.25
C ARG A 62 10.84 -0.62 -0.14
N TYR A 63 9.52 -0.46 -0.27
CA TYR A 63 8.60 -1.57 -0.57
C TYR A 63 8.56 -2.00 -2.03
N LYS A 64 9.18 -1.23 -2.94
CA LYS A 64 9.29 -1.56 -4.36
C LYS A 64 10.59 -2.31 -4.69
N THR A 65 11.48 -2.48 -3.72
CA THR A 65 12.76 -3.15 -3.94
C THR A 65 12.61 -4.67 -3.88
N ILE A 66 13.32 -5.38 -4.75
CA ILE A 66 13.39 -6.85 -4.74
C ILE A 66 13.87 -7.36 -3.36
N SER A 67 14.85 -6.67 -2.76
CA SER A 67 15.35 -7.00 -1.41
C SER A 67 14.23 -7.00 -0.36
N TYR A 68 13.34 -6.00 -0.36
CA TYR A 68 12.18 -6.01 0.54
C TYR A 68 11.21 -7.15 0.21
N GLY A 69 10.95 -7.37 -1.09
CA GLY A 69 10.09 -8.47 -1.56
C GLY A 69 10.54 -9.83 -1.02
N ILE A 70 11.83 -10.15 -1.17
CA ILE A 70 12.41 -11.41 -0.68
C ILE A 70 12.30 -11.51 0.85
N LYS A 71 12.68 -10.47 1.59
CA LYS A 71 12.58 -10.47 3.06
C LYS A 71 11.15 -10.68 3.55
N HIS A 72 10.21 -10.03 2.87
CA HIS A 72 8.79 -10.16 3.18
C HIS A 72 8.27 -11.56 2.85
N LEU A 73 8.68 -12.12 1.70
CA LEU A 73 8.30 -13.47 1.28
C LEU A 73 8.75 -14.51 2.32
N VAL A 74 10.03 -14.50 2.69
CA VAL A 74 10.59 -15.40 3.72
C VAL A 74 9.83 -15.29 5.04
N LYS A 75 9.50 -14.07 5.48
CA LYS A 75 8.72 -13.85 6.71
C LYS A 75 7.33 -14.48 6.62
N ILE A 76 6.65 -14.31 5.48
CA ILE A 76 5.30 -14.84 5.26
C ILE A 76 5.32 -16.36 5.17
N GLU A 77 6.25 -16.93 4.41
CA GLU A 77 6.44 -18.37 4.28
C GLU A 77 6.68 -19.00 5.65
N LYS A 78 7.57 -18.42 6.47
CA LYS A 78 7.83 -18.88 7.83
C LYS A 78 6.57 -18.84 8.71
N SER A 79 5.79 -17.76 8.61
CA SER A 79 4.54 -17.63 9.37
C SER A 79 3.51 -18.68 8.96
N ILE A 80 3.41 -19.01 7.66
CA ILE A 80 2.52 -20.05 7.15
C ILE A 80 2.98 -21.42 7.63
N GLU A 81 4.29 -21.71 7.49
CA GLU A 81 4.89 -22.96 7.94
C GLU A 81 4.65 -23.19 9.44
N ASP A 82 4.85 -22.17 10.28
CA ASP A 82 4.63 -22.27 11.71
C ASP A 82 3.15 -22.46 12.06
N LYS A 83 2.24 -21.84 11.32
CA LYS A 83 0.79 -22.08 11.47
C LYS A 83 0.43 -23.52 11.13
N LEU A 84 0.94 -24.04 10.02
CA LEU A 84 0.71 -25.43 9.60
C LEU A 84 1.32 -26.41 10.60
N ARG A 85 2.55 -26.16 11.07
CA ARG A 85 3.22 -26.97 12.09
C ARG A 85 2.43 -26.99 13.40
N ARG A 86 1.89 -25.85 13.84
CA ARG A 86 1.03 -25.77 15.04
C ARG A 86 -0.25 -26.59 14.86
N GLN A 87 -0.92 -26.47 13.72
CA GLN A 87 -2.10 -27.29 13.42
C GLN A 87 -1.76 -28.77 13.39
N ALA A 88 -0.70 -29.16 12.68
CA ALA A 88 -0.23 -30.54 12.63
C ALA A 88 0.08 -31.09 14.03
N LYS A 89 0.70 -30.31 14.92
CA LYS A 89 0.94 -30.73 16.32
C LYS A 89 -0.35 -30.94 17.13
N LEU A 90 -1.41 -30.19 16.83
CA LEU A 90 -2.70 -30.34 17.51
C LEU A 90 -3.46 -31.59 17.04
N TYR A 91 -3.37 -31.92 15.75
CA TYR A 91 -4.16 -32.98 15.12
C TYR A 91 -3.41 -34.31 14.92
N ASN A 92 -2.10 -34.30 14.66
CA ASN A 92 -1.30 -35.51 14.46
C ASN A 92 -0.90 -36.10 15.82
N LYS A 93 -1.83 -36.81 16.45
CA LYS A 93 -1.66 -37.51 17.73
C LYS A 93 -1.88 -39.01 17.58
N THR A 94 -1.25 -39.79 18.44
CA THR A 94 -1.34 -41.25 18.41
C THR A 94 -2.71 -41.73 18.86
N ASN A 95 -3.27 -41.08 19.89
CA ASN A 95 -4.60 -41.37 20.40
C ASN A 95 -5.53 -40.16 20.26
N PRO A 96 -6.83 -40.37 20.01
CA PRO A 96 -7.78 -39.30 19.75
C PRO A 96 -8.02 -38.38 20.95
N ASP A 97 -7.90 -38.88 22.17
CA ASP A 97 -8.04 -38.16 23.45
C ASP A 97 -6.93 -37.13 23.69
N GLU A 98 -5.79 -37.29 23.04
CA GLU A 98 -4.70 -36.30 23.06
C GLU A 98 -4.93 -35.13 22.07
N MET A 99 -5.94 -35.24 21.19
CA MET A 99 -6.25 -34.22 20.19
C MET A 99 -6.98 -33.05 20.84
N LEU A 100 -6.37 -31.87 20.81
CA LEU A 100 -6.97 -30.67 21.40
C LEU A 100 -7.64 -29.84 20.31
N HIS A 101 -8.97 -29.88 20.26
CA HIS A 101 -9.75 -29.19 19.24
C HIS A 101 -10.51 -28.00 19.83
N VAL A 102 -10.05 -26.79 19.50
CA VAL A 102 -10.51 -25.53 20.11
C VAL A 102 -11.84 -25.02 19.50
N GLY A 103 -12.36 -25.68 18.45
CA GLY A 103 -13.51 -25.21 17.65
C GLY A 103 -14.83 -26.01 17.77
N THR A 104 -14.82 -27.18 18.38
CA THR A 104 -16.02 -28.03 18.59
C THR A 104 -16.00 -28.60 20.00
N LYS A 105 -17.18 -28.72 20.62
CA LYS A 105 -17.35 -29.17 22.01
C LYS A 105 -17.06 -30.67 22.20
N TYR A 106 -16.89 -31.43 21.12
CA TYR A 106 -16.80 -32.88 21.13
C TYR A 106 -15.56 -33.36 20.38
N LEU A 107 -14.94 -34.42 20.90
CA LEU A 107 -13.82 -35.10 20.27
C LEU A 107 -14.29 -35.84 19.01
N PRO A 108 -13.53 -35.84 17.89
CA PRO A 108 -13.87 -36.65 16.72
C PRO A 108 -13.89 -38.13 17.08
N LEU A 109 -14.92 -38.86 16.64
CA LEU A 109 -15.00 -40.30 16.86
C LEU A 109 -13.90 -41.02 16.04
N PRO A 110 -13.21 -42.01 16.63
CA PRO A 110 -12.24 -42.80 15.88
C PRO A 110 -12.92 -43.55 14.74
N LYS A 111 -12.23 -43.67 13.59
CA LYS A 111 -12.75 -44.26 12.33
C LYS A 111 -13.37 -45.65 12.47
N ASN A 112 -13.06 -46.38 13.54
CA ASN A 112 -13.54 -47.75 13.79
C ASN A 112 -14.76 -47.83 14.73
N LYS A 113 -15.40 -46.70 15.07
CA LYS A 113 -16.66 -46.69 15.80
C LYS A 113 -17.78 -46.17 14.88
N THR A 114 -18.50 -47.08 14.24
CA THR A 114 -19.83 -46.80 13.68
C THR A 114 -20.80 -46.54 14.84
N LYS A 115 -21.74 -45.61 14.63
CA LYS A 115 -22.79 -45.23 15.58
C LYS A 115 -23.64 -46.40 16.03
#